data_AF-A0A8T7F291-F1
#
_entry.id   AF-A0A8T7F291-F1
#
_cell.length_a   1.000
_cell.length_b   1.000
_cell.length_c   1.000
_cell.angle_alpha   90.00
_cell.angle_beta   90.00
_cell.angle_gamma   90.00
#
_symmetry.space_group_name_H-M   'P 1'
#
loop_
_entity.id
_entity.type
_entity.pdbx_description
1 polymer ?
#
loop_
_entity_poly.entity_id
_entity_poly.type
_entity_poly.pdbx_seq_one_letter_code
_entity_poly.pdbx_strand_id
1 'polypeptide(L)'
;MGNRIMLHRDHDNFEEHLKMSNGLTSVFIAVLVLSGSTLAQNKAEKEWMSWLASRDQGIHGRGAVGFCISDMPWTREGFVDEKDFVLRVIDGAREKLRWDVLNYNPTEEFVTFALDRFQNLINLFDEQYINEEAYQEWQSYLKKYGFSENPPMCQHHAVYLHPAGCVLCHDS
;
A
#
# COMPACT_ATOMS: atom_id res chain seq x y z
N MET A 1 15.77 13.76 -1.06
CA MET A 1 15.58 12.54 -0.24
C MET A 1 14.14 12.08 -0.47
N GLY A 2 13.91 10.80 -0.81
CA GLY A 2 12.62 10.28 -1.24
C GLY A 2 12.47 8.81 -0.87
N ASN A 3 11.27 8.25 -1.08
CA ASN A 3 10.99 6.85 -0.75
C ASN A 3 11.35 5.93 -1.91
N ARG A 4 11.60 4.67 -1.58
CA ARG A 4 11.93 3.62 -2.53
C ARG A 4 11.08 2.39 -2.28
N ILE A 5 10.51 1.85 -3.35
CA ILE A 5 9.85 0.55 -3.36
C ILE A 5 10.66 -0.40 -4.26
N MET A 6 10.90 -1.62 -3.78
CA MET A 6 11.71 -2.65 -4.47
C MET A 6 11.11 -4.04 -4.28
N LEU A 7 11.52 -5.03 -5.07
CA LEU A 7 10.95 -6.39 -5.00
C LEU A 7 11.21 -7.08 -3.65
N HIS A 8 12.48 -7.19 -3.26
CA HIS A 8 12.93 -7.79 -2.00
C HIS A 8 14.21 -7.09 -1.53
N ARG A 9 14.65 -7.36 -0.30
CA ARG A 9 15.77 -6.64 0.34
C ARG A 9 17.10 -6.76 -0.42
N ASP A 10 17.34 -7.91 -1.02
CA ASP A 10 18.54 -8.21 -1.81
C ASP A 10 18.37 -7.90 -3.32
N HIS A 11 17.40 -7.06 -3.67
CA HIS A 11 17.15 -6.71 -5.05
C HIS A 11 18.14 -5.62 -5.51
N ASP A 12 19.17 -6.04 -6.23
CA ASP A 12 20.30 -5.18 -6.59
C ASP A 12 20.09 -4.41 -7.91
N ASN A 13 19.01 -4.68 -8.64
CA ASN A 13 18.70 -3.96 -9.88
C ASN A 13 18.04 -2.60 -9.59
N PHE A 14 18.86 -1.59 -9.32
CA PHE A 14 18.41 -0.25 -8.95
C PHE A 14 17.55 0.48 -9.99
N GLU A 15 17.56 0.03 -11.25
CA GLU A 15 16.75 0.58 -12.33
C GLU A 15 15.30 0.11 -12.28
N GLU A 16 15.04 -1.05 -11.65
CA GLU A 16 13.68 -1.57 -11.44
C GLU A 16 12.98 -0.88 -10.26
N HIS A 17 13.75 -0.38 -9.29
CA HIS A 17 13.21 0.34 -8.13
C HIS A 17 12.28 1.49 -8.50
N LEU A 18 11.14 1.57 -7.82
CA LEU A 18 10.28 2.75 -7.86
C LEU A 18 10.79 3.77 -6.83
N LYS A 19 11.35 4.87 -7.33
CA LYS A 19 11.81 6.00 -6.51
C LYS A 19 10.81 7.15 -6.63
N MET A 20 10.35 7.66 -5.51
CA MET A 20 9.36 8.74 -5.47
C MET A 20 9.77 9.85 -4.52
N SER A 21 9.39 11.08 -4.83
CA SER A 21 9.44 12.17 -3.85
C SER A 21 8.48 11.89 -2.70
N ASN A 22 8.64 12.56 -1.57
CA ASN A 22 7.70 12.41 -0.45
C ASN A 22 6.27 12.78 -0.87
N GLY A 23 6.10 13.92 -1.54
CA GLY A 23 4.78 14.35 -2.02
C GLY A 23 4.14 13.32 -2.95
N LEU A 24 4.90 12.77 -3.93
CA LEU A 24 4.37 11.73 -4.80
C LEU A 24 4.06 10.44 -4.04
N THR A 25 4.84 10.10 -3.02
CA THR A 25 4.59 8.89 -2.20
C THR A 25 3.30 9.01 -1.41
N SER A 26 3.04 10.15 -0.75
CA SER A 26 1.76 10.39 -0.05
C SER A 26 0.57 10.19 -0.99
N VAL A 27 0.59 10.85 -2.16
CA VAL A 27 -0.49 10.74 -3.15
C VAL A 27 -0.62 9.30 -3.67
N PHE A 28 0.49 8.63 -3.97
CA PHE A 28 0.50 7.24 -4.44
C PHE A 28 -0.15 6.28 -3.43
N ILE A 29 0.18 6.41 -2.14
CA ILE A 29 -0.43 5.59 -1.08
C ILE A 29 -1.92 5.93 -0.94
N ALA A 30 -2.27 7.23 -0.94
CA ALA A 30 -3.65 7.69 -0.85
C ALA A 30 -4.55 7.09 -1.94
N VAL A 31 -4.13 7.14 -3.21
CA VAL A 31 -4.96 6.64 -4.34
C VAL A 31 -5.11 5.12 -4.33
N LEU A 32 -4.07 4.39 -3.92
CA LEU A 32 -4.15 2.94 -3.78
C LEU A 32 -5.06 2.53 -2.62
N VAL A 33 -4.94 3.21 -1.47
CA VAL A 33 -5.79 2.95 -0.29
C VAL A 33 -7.26 3.27 -0.58
N LEU A 34 -7.55 4.35 -1.32
CA LEU A 34 -8.90 4.69 -1.77
C LEU A 34 -9.50 3.61 -2.67
N SER A 35 -8.74 3.21 -3.70
CA SER A 35 -9.14 2.17 -4.65
C SER A 35 -9.37 0.83 -3.93
N GLY A 36 -8.37 0.34 -3.21
CA GLY A 36 -8.44 -0.98 -2.61
C GLY A 36 -9.36 -1.05 -1.40
N SER A 37 -9.57 0.03 -0.64
CA SER A 37 -10.60 0.03 0.41
C SER A 37 -12.01 -0.09 -0.16
N THR A 38 -12.22 0.37 -1.40
CA THR A 38 -13.49 0.21 -2.11
C THR A 38 -13.67 -1.22 -2.65
N LEU A 39 -12.57 -1.86 -3.06
CA LEU A 39 -12.59 -3.17 -3.68
C LEU A 39 -12.50 -4.36 -2.70
N ALA A 40 -11.92 -4.16 -1.52
CA ALA A 40 -11.67 -5.24 -0.56
C ALA A 40 -12.96 -5.81 0.03
N GLN A 41 -13.13 -7.12 -0.07
CA GLN A 41 -14.29 -7.87 0.39
C GLN A 41 -13.93 -8.81 1.53
N ASN A 42 -12.86 -9.58 1.35
CA ASN A 42 -12.44 -10.61 2.30
C ASN A 42 -11.43 -10.07 3.33
N LYS A 43 -11.09 -10.90 4.32
CA LYS A 43 -10.18 -10.50 5.41
C LYS A 43 -8.78 -10.12 4.90
N ALA A 44 -8.17 -10.93 4.05
CA ALA A 44 -6.82 -10.72 3.55
C ALA A 44 -6.74 -9.39 2.77
N GLU A 45 -7.71 -9.11 1.89
CA GLU A 45 -7.78 -7.85 1.13
C GLU A 45 -7.87 -6.61 2.03
N LYS A 46 -8.55 -6.72 3.18
CA LYS A 46 -8.66 -5.62 4.16
C LYS A 46 -7.37 -5.42 4.94
N GLU A 47 -6.71 -6.51 5.34
CA GLU A 47 -5.40 -6.48 5.99
C GLU A 47 -4.35 -5.88 5.05
N TRP A 48 -4.41 -6.20 3.76
CA TRP A 48 -3.64 -5.58 2.70
C TRP A 48 -3.79 -4.05 2.69
N MET A 49 -5.02 -3.56 2.72
CA MET A 49 -5.28 -2.12 2.70
C MET A 49 -4.87 -1.43 4.00
N SER A 50 -5.06 -2.08 5.15
CA SER A 50 -4.56 -1.58 6.44
C SER A 50 -3.03 -1.51 6.48
N TRP A 51 -2.34 -2.52 5.93
CA TRP A 51 -0.89 -2.50 5.79
C TRP A 51 -0.43 -1.36 4.88
N LEU A 52 -1.08 -1.17 3.74
CA LEU A 52 -0.71 -0.08 2.83
C LEU A 52 -0.97 1.30 3.45
N ALA A 53 -2.10 1.47 4.13
CA ALA A 53 -2.41 2.69 4.88
C ALA A 53 -1.40 2.98 6.00
N SER A 54 -0.72 1.95 6.53
CA SER A 54 0.34 2.15 7.52
C SER A 54 1.63 2.75 6.95
N ARG A 55 1.78 2.84 5.63
CA ARG A 55 2.90 3.54 4.97
C ARG A 55 2.68 5.06 4.96
N ASP A 56 2.26 5.58 6.10
CA ASP A 56 1.85 6.96 6.32
C ASP A 56 3.05 7.84 6.72
N GLN A 57 3.37 8.81 5.86
CA GLN A 57 4.48 9.74 6.10
C GLN A 57 4.19 10.78 7.19
N GLY A 58 2.93 11.06 7.49
CA GLY A 58 2.50 11.93 8.58
C GLY A 58 2.83 11.34 9.96
N ILE A 59 2.95 10.02 10.04
CA ILE A 59 3.25 9.29 11.29
C ILE A 59 4.71 8.86 11.37
N HIS A 60 5.25 8.27 10.30
CA HIS A 60 6.61 7.70 10.31
C HIS A 60 7.72 8.69 9.92
N GLY A 61 7.34 9.88 9.45
CA GLY A 61 8.28 10.89 8.97
C GLY A 61 8.60 10.76 7.48
N ARG A 62 9.00 11.88 6.88
CA ARG A 62 9.29 11.98 5.45
C ARG A 62 10.54 11.15 5.09
N GLY A 63 10.42 10.30 4.06
CA GLY A 63 11.49 9.45 3.54
C GLY A 63 11.63 8.09 4.24
N ALA A 64 10.75 7.75 5.19
CA ALA A 64 10.83 6.53 6.00
C ALA A 64 9.78 5.46 5.64
N VAL A 65 8.98 5.66 4.58
CA VAL A 65 7.86 4.76 4.24
C VAL A 65 8.09 3.92 2.98
N GLY A 66 9.31 3.93 2.45
CA GLY A 66 9.71 2.93 1.45
C GLY A 66 9.55 1.51 2.00
N PHE A 67 9.31 0.54 1.11
CA PHE A 67 9.08 -0.84 1.50
C PHE A 67 9.50 -1.83 0.41
N CYS A 68 9.67 -3.10 0.79
CA CYS A 68 9.85 -4.19 -0.17
C CYS A 68 8.49 -4.83 -0.48
N ILE A 69 8.26 -5.24 -1.73
CA ILE A 69 7.08 -6.02 -2.11
C ILE A 69 7.04 -7.32 -1.30
N SER A 70 8.19 -7.95 -1.05
CA SER A 70 8.33 -9.14 -0.21
C SER A 70 7.76 -9.01 1.20
N ASP A 71 7.75 -7.78 1.75
CA ASP A 71 7.38 -7.49 3.13
C ASP A 71 5.89 -7.09 3.26
N MET A 72 5.15 -7.07 2.15
CA MET A 72 3.70 -6.87 2.15
C MET A 72 2.99 -8.14 2.70
N PRO A 73 1.70 -8.08 3.09
CA PRO A 73 1.03 -9.16 3.83
C PRO A 73 0.60 -10.31 2.92
N TRP A 74 1.56 -10.90 2.21
CA TRP A 74 1.33 -12.05 1.35
C TRP A 74 1.18 -13.34 2.16
N THR A 75 0.40 -14.29 1.63
CA THR A 75 0.42 -15.68 2.05
C THR A 75 0.73 -16.58 0.86
N ARG A 76 1.49 -17.66 1.05
CA ARG A 76 1.76 -18.60 -0.06
C ARG A 76 0.49 -19.25 -0.59
N GLU A 77 -0.43 -19.60 0.31
CA GLU A 77 -1.72 -20.19 -0.05
C GLU A 77 -2.60 -19.23 -0.86
N GLY A 78 -2.63 -17.95 -0.49
CA GLY A 78 -3.45 -16.92 -1.14
C GLY A 78 -2.75 -16.13 -2.25
N PHE A 79 -1.48 -16.42 -2.56
CA PHE A 79 -0.63 -15.54 -3.37
C PHE A 79 -1.25 -15.12 -4.70
N VAL A 80 -1.87 -16.06 -5.42
CA VAL A 80 -2.51 -15.79 -6.72
C VAL A 80 -3.66 -14.79 -6.56
N ASP A 81 -4.58 -15.05 -5.63
CA ASP A 81 -5.75 -14.21 -5.40
C ASP A 81 -5.35 -12.82 -4.82
N GLU A 82 -4.36 -12.80 -3.94
CA GLU A 82 -3.81 -11.57 -3.37
C GLU A 82 -3.11 -10.72 -4.46
N LYS A 83 -2.35 -11.35 -5.36
CA LYS A 83 -1.68 -10.66 -6.46
C LYS A 83 -2.70 -10.08 -7.44
N ASP A 84 -3.71 -10.85 -7.80
CA ASP A 84 -4.83 -10.39 -8.62
C ASP A 84 -5.60 -9.25 -7.96
N PHE A 85 -5.81 -9.30 -6.64
CA PHE A 85 -6.39 -8.19 -5.89
C PHE A 85 -5.54 -6.92 -6.01
N VAL A 86 -4.23 -6.99 -5.75
CA VAL A 86 -3.35 -5.82 -5.83
C VAL A 86 -3.35 -5.22 -7.24
N LEU A 87 -3.36 -6.05 -8.29
CA LEU A 87 -3.47 -5.58 -9.68
C LEU A 87 -4.79 -4.83 -9.92
N ARG A 88 -5.94 -5.35 -9.44
CA ARG A 88 -7.23 -4.63 -9.49
C ARG A 88 -7.19 -3.31 -8.72
N VAL A 89 -6.51 -3.26 -7.58
CA VAL A 89 -6.34 -2.01 -6.81
C VAL A 89 -5.59 -0.96 -7.62
N ILE A 90 -4.51 -1.36 -8.30
CA ILE A 90 -3.72 -0.48 -9.17
C ILE A 90 -4.57 0.02 -10.32
N ASP A 91 -5.33 -0.86 -10.98
CA ASP A 91 -6.20 -0.49 -12.09
C ASP A 91 -7.29 0.48 -11.64
N GLY A 92 -7.96 0.23 -10.51
CA GLY A 92 -8.93 1.16 -9.94
C GLY A 92 -8.30 2.51 -9.58
N ALA A 93 -7.07 2.53 -9.07
CA ALA A 93 -6.37 3.78 -8.78
C ALA A 93 -6.05 4.57 -10.06
N ARG A 94 -5.70 3.86 -11.15
CA ARG A 94 -5.48 4.45 -12.48
C ARG A 94 -6.77 4.99 -13.09
N GLU A 95 -7.90 4.31 -12.87
CA GLU A 95 -9.25 4.76 -13.24
C GLU A 95 -9.80 5.86 -12.33
N LYS A 96 -8.99 6.37 -11.40
CA LYS A 96 -9.33 7.44 -10.45
C LYS A 96 -10.46 7.08 -9.50
N LEU A 97 -10.60 5.79 -9.18
CA LEU A 97 -11.60 5.30 -8.25
C LEU A 97 -11.48 6.05 -6.91
N ARG A 98 -12.55 6.78 -6.55
CA ARG A 98 -12.68 7.55 -5.32
C ARG A 98 -11.71 8.72 -5.14
N TRP A 99 -11.12 9.25 -6.22
CA TRP A 99 -10.25 10.43 -6.13
C TRP A 99 -10.99 11.70 -5.69
N ASP A 100 -12.32 11.75 -5.84
CA ASP A 100 -13.19 12.83 -5.35
C ASP A 100 -13.12 13.05 -3.82
N VAL A 101 -12.57 12.09 -3.08
CA VAL A 101 -12.35 12.16 -1.64
C VAL A 101 -11.12 13.01 -1.28
N LEU A 102 -10.19 13.20 -2.20
CA LEU A 102 -8.98 14.00 -1.97
C LEU A 102 -9.32 15.49 -1.88
N ASN A 103 -8.70 16.20 -0.93
CA ASN A 103 -8.82 17.65 -0.79
C ASN A 103 -7.83 18.44 -1.66
N TYR A 104 -7.10 17.76 -2.54
CA TYR A 104 -6.14 18.32 -3.49
C TYR A 104 -6.28 17.64 -4.86
N ASN A 105 -5.70 18.24 -5.90
CA ASN A 105 -5.66 17.68 -7.25
C ASN A 105 -4.29 17.03 -7.51
N PRO A 106 -4.21 15.69 -7.60
CA PRO A 106 -2.97 15.00 -7.97
C PRO A 106 -2.44 15.44 -9.34
N THR A 107 -1.11 15.48 -9.49
CA THR A 107 -0.49 15.52 -10.82
C THR A 107 -0.60 14.14 -11.46
N GLU A 108 -1.63 13.94 -12.29
CA GLU A 108 -2.02 12.63 -12.82
C GLU A 108 -0.89 11.90 -13.55
N GLU A 109 -0.06 12.62 -14.30
CA GLU A 109 1.09 12.06 -15.03
C GLU A 109 2.08 11.36 -14.08
N PHE A 110 2.41 12.01 -12.95
CA PHE A 110 3.33 11.45 -11.97
C PHE A 110 2.72 10.26 -11.22
N VAL A 111 1.43 10.32 -10.90
CA VAL A 111 0.73 9.20 -10.26
C VAL A 111 0.66 8.01 -11.21
N THR A 112 0.30 8.23 -12.48
CA THR A 112 0.24 7.17 -13.50
C THR A 112 1.60 6.51 -13.69
N PHE A 113 2.67 7.30 -13.80
CA PHE A 113 4.02 6.78 -13.85
C PHE A 113 4.34 5.89 -12.64
N ALA A 114 4.01 6.34 -11.43
CA ALA A 114 4.26 5.55 -10.21
C ALA A 114 3.44 4.24 -10.19
N LEU A 115 2.16 4.29 -10.59
CA LEU A 115 1.29 3.12 -10.66
C LEU A 115 1.79 2.09 -11.68
N ASP A 116 2.22 2.51 -12.86
CA ASP A 116 2.75 1.61 -13.90
C ASP A 116 4.04 0.93 -13.45
N ARG A 117 4.93 1.69 -12.81
CA ARG A 117 6.17 1.15 -12.24
C ARG A 117 5.89 0.18 -11.09
N PHE A 118 4.92 0.49 -10.24
CA PHE A 118 4.50 -0.42 -9.17
C PHE A 118 3.85 -1.69 -9.72
N GLN A 119 3.00 -1.59 -10.74
CA GLN A 119 2.42 -2.74 -11.43
C GLN A 119 3.51 -3.66 -12.01
N ASN A 120 4.55 -3.09 -12.61
CA ASN A 120 5.69 -3.88 -13.11
C ASN A 120 6.38 -4.65 -11.98
N LEU A 121 6.60 -4.04 -10.81
CA LEU A 121 7.15 -4.73 -9.65
C LEU A 121 6.21 -5.85 -9.18
N ILE A 122 4.91 -5.62 -9.09
CA ILE A 122 3.94 -6.67 -8.73
C ILE A 122 3.95 -7.81 -9.74
N ASN A 123 4.03 -7.51 -11.04
CA ASN A 123 4.10 -8.53 -12.10
C ASN A 123 5.35 -9.40 -11.98
N LEU A 124 6.51 -8.78 -11.72
CA LEU A 124 7.79 -9.49 -11.53
C LEU A 124 7.88 -10.26 -10.20
N PHE A 125 7.08 -9.89 -9.20
CA PHE A 125 7.08 -10.54 -7.90
C PHE A 125 6.53 -11.97 -7.98
N ASP A 126 7.22 -12.89 -7.30
CA ASP A 126 6.98 -14.34 -7.31
C ASP A 126 6.89 -14.86 -5.87
N GLU A 127 6.15 -15.96 -5.66
CA GLU A 127 5.89 -16.50 -4.33
C GLU A 127 7.19 -16.87 -3.58
N GLN A 128 8.27 -17.20 -4.30
CA GLN A 128 9.53 -17.59 -3.68
C GLN A 128 10.14 -16.43 -2.86
N TYR A 129 9.79 -15.19 -3.19
CA TYR A 129 10.30 -13.99 -2.52
C TYR A 129 9.43 -13.55 -1.34
N ILE A 130 8.33 -14.24 -1.04
CA ILE A 130 7.47 -13.91 0.10
C ILE A 130 8.26 -14.02 1.40
N ASN A 131 8.26 -12.92 2.17
CA ASN A 131 8.81 -12.86 3.51
C ASN A 131 7.68 -13.02 4.54
N GLU A 132 7.35 -14.27 4.90
CA GLU A 132 6.28 -14.56 5.87
C GLU A 132 6.57 -13.96 7.25
N GLU A 133 7.84 -13.87 7.65
CA GLU A 133 8.23 -13.29 8.93
C GLU A 133 7.79 -11.82 9.03
N ALA A 134 7.96 -11.04 7.96
CA ALA A 134 7.51 -9.65 7.93
C ALA A 134 5.98 -9.54 8.13
N TYR A 135 5.21 -10.47 7.56
CA TYR A 135 3.77 -10.49 7.77
C TYR A 135 3.41 -10.88 9.21
N GLN A 136 4.08 -11.88 9.79
CA GLN A 136 3.86 -12.28 11.19
C GLN A 136 4.22 -11.18 12.19
N GLU A 137 5.30 -10.43 11.92
CA GLU A 137 5.67 -9.25 12.70
C GLU A 137 4.59 -8.17 12.63
N TRP A 138 4.04 -7.91 11.44
CA TRP A 138 2.94 -6.97 11.25
C TRP A 138 1.67 -7.40 12.01
N GLN A 139 1.27 -8.67 11.91
CA GLN A 139 0.13 -9.21 12.65
C GLN A 139 0.34 -9.08 14.18
N SER A 140 1.56 -9.34 14.65
CA SER A 140 1.92 -9.19 16.06
C SER A 140 1.87 -7.73 16.51
N TYR A 141 2.27 -6.79 15.64
CA TYR A 141 2.11 -5.36 15.88
C TYR A 141 0.63 -4.97 15.98
N LEU A 142 -0.21 -5.35 15.02
CA LEU A 142 -1.65 -5.06 15.04
C LEU A 142 -2.34 -5.55 16.33
N LYS A 143 -2.03 -6.78 16.76
CA LYS A 143 -2.57 -7.37 18.00
C LYS A 143 -2.28 -6.52 19.23
N LYS A 144 -1.10 -5.90 19.34
CA LYS A 144 -0.72 -5.03 20.47
C LYS A 144 -1.62 -3.79 20.58
N TYR A 145 -2.18 -3.33 19.46
CA TYR A 145 -3.05 -2.16 19.40
C TYR A 145 -4.55 -2.54 19.31
N GLY A 146 -4.89 -3.81 19.53
CA GLY A 146 -6.28 -4.28 19.49
C GLY A 146 -6.89 -4.30 18.08
N PHE A 147 -6.07 -4.16 17.03
CA PHE A 147 -6.51 -4.39 15.65
C PHE A 147 -6.64 -5.90 15.47
N SER A 148 -7.89 -6.37 15.56
CA SER A 148 -8.25 -7.77 15.30
C SER A 148 -8.34 -8.04 13.79
N GLU A 149 -8.73 -9.27 13.46
CA GLU A 149 -8.86 -9.86 12.12
C GLU A 149 -9.71 -9.09 11.08
N ASN A 150 -10.26 -7.93 11.44
CA ASN A 150 -10.99 -7.05 10.55
C ASN A 150 -10.65 -5.59 10.87
N PRO A 151 -9.77 -4.95 10.09
CA PRO A 151 -9.39 -3.56 10.29
C PRO A 151 -10.62 -2.63 10.25
N PRO A 152 -10.76 -1.68 11.19
CA PRO A 152 -11.82 -0.69 11.15
C PRO A 152 -11.64 0.27 9.96
N MET A 153 -12.72 0.94 9.57
CA MET A 153 -12.69 1.96 8.51
C MET A 153 -12.83 3.37 9.08
N CYS A 154 -12.18 4.33 8.42
CA CYS A 154 -12.38 5.75 8.65
C CYS A 154 -13.81 6.15 8.30
N GLN A 155 -14.52 6.81 9.23
CA GLN A 155 -15.89 7.27 9.01
C GLN A 155 -15.99 8.46 8.04
N HIS A 156 -14.88 9.20 7.83
CA HIS A 156 -14.86 10.36 6.95
C HIS A 156 -14.46 9.98 5.51
N HIS A 157 -13.42 9.16 5.35
CA HIS A 157 -12.86 8.85 4.04
C HIS A 157 -13.26 7.45 3.52
N ALA A 158 -13.87 6.61 4.37
CA ALA A 158 -14.22 5.23 4.05
C ALA A 158 -13.03 4.42 3.52
N VAL A 159 -11.89 4.51 4.22
CA VAL A 159 -10.68 3.73 3.98
C VAL A 159 -10.31 2.90 5.20
N TYR A 160 -9.66 1.76 5.03
CA TYR A 160 -9.19 0.95 6.16
C TYR A 160 -8.12 1.70 6.97
N LEU A 161 -8.25 1.61 8.28
CA LEU A 161 -7.36 2.25 9.24
C LEU A 161 -6.13 1.38 9.49
N HIS A 162 -5.04 2.03 9.91
CA HIS A 162 -3.92 1.40 10.61
C HIS A 162 -3.92 1.88 12.07
N PRO A 163 -3.09 1.31 12.97
CA PRO A 163 -3.13 1.65 14.39
C PRO A 163 -2.96 3.13 14.76
N ALA A 164 -2.32 3.93 13.90
CA ALA A 164 -2.18 5.36 14.15
C ALA A 164 -3.28 6.22 13.53
N GLY A 165 -4.22 5.64 12.78
CA GLY A 165 -5.38 6.35 12.24
C GLY A 165 -5.58 6.17 10.74
N CYS A 166 -6.07 7.23 10.10
CA CYS A 166 -6.39 7.26 8.67
C CYS A 166 -5.33 8.07 7.93
N VAL A 167 -4.68 7.45 6.94
CA VAL A 167 -3.64 8.10 6.13
C VAL A 167 -4.11 9.41 5.49
N LEU A 168 -5.38 9.48 5.07
CA LEU A 168 -5.96 10.68 4.46
C LEU A 168 -6.26 11.79 5.48
N CYS A 169 -6.60 11.44 6.72
CA CYS A 169 -6.78 12.45 7.78
C CYS A 169 -5.46 13.13 8.14
N HIS A 170 -4.32 12.44 7.98
CA HIS A 170 -3.00 12.98 8.31
C HIS A 170 -2.36 13.77 7.16
N ASP A 171 -2.84 13.57 5.93
CA ASP A 171 -2.45 14.34 4.74
C ASP A 171 -3.24 15.67 4.59
N SER A 172 -4.09 16.02 5.57
CA SER A 172 -4.99 17.20 5.56
C SER A 172 -4.41 18.42 6.27
#